data_AF-A0A8S0FQL3-F1
#
_entry.id   AF-A0A8S0FQL3-F1
#
_cell.length_a   1.000
_cell.length_b   1.000
_cell.length_c   1.000
_cell.angle_alpha   90.00
_cell.angle_beta   90.00
_cell.angle_gamma   90.00
#
_symmetry.space_group_name_H-M   'P 1'
#
loop_
_entity.id
_entity.type
_entity.pdbx_description
1 polymer ?
#
loop_
_entity_poly.entity_id
_entity_poly.type
_entity_poly.pdbx_seq_one_letter_code
_entity_poly.pdbx_strand_id
1 'polypeptide(L)'
;MTSYWHLLGEGTHTVNGKTVTVSLRELKKKLYLCLMSVNALEAIRFYVSFACSFAFAERELMEGNAKIIRLIARDEALHLTGTQHMLNLLRSGADDPEMAEIAEECKQANNFGLPGVL
;
A
#
# COMPACT_ATOMS: atom_id res chain seq x y z
N MET A 1 -3.78 15.69 4.09
CA MET A 1 -3.78 15.26 5.51
C MET A 1 -2.38 15.32 6.09
N THR A 2 -1.36 14.72 5.44
CA THR A 2 0.06 14.86 5.85
C THR A 2 0.53 16.32 5.91
N SER A 3 0.16 17.14 4.93
CA SER A 3 0.45 18.59 4.95
C SER A 3 -0.17 19.30 6.16
N TYR A 4 -1.40 18.95 6.53
CA TYR A 4 -2.05 19.50 7.73
C TYR A 4 -1.35 19.05 9.01
N TRP A 5 -0.87 17.80 9.08
CA TRP A 5 -0.09 17.34 10.23
C TRP A 5 1.23 18.09 10.38
N HIS A 6 1.99 18.29 9.29
CA HIS A 6 3.24 19.07 9.34
C HIS A 6 3.03 20.55 9.70
N LEU A 7 1.91 21.15 9.28
CA LEU A 7 1.66 22.58 9.47
C LEU A 7 0.97 22.91 10.80
N LEU A 8 0.02 22.08 11.22
CA LEU A 8 -0.90 22.38 12.32
C LEU A 8 -0.70 21.48 13.55
N GLY A 9 -0.05 20.32 13.38
CA GLY A 9 0.03 19.30 14.43
C GLY A 9 -1.33 18.64 14.73
N GLU A 10 -1.35 17.78 15.75
CA GLU A 10 -2.56 17.09 16.21
C GLU A 10 -3.53 18.06 16.90
N GLY A 11 -4.83 17.91 16.65
CA GLY A 11 -5.88 18.74 17.25
C GLY A 11 -6.96 19.19 16.26
N THR A 12 -7.86 20.02 16.76
CA THR A 12 -8.95 20.61 15.96
C THR A 12 -8.65 22.08 15.69
N HIS A 13 -8.53 22.42 14.41
CA HIS A 13 -8.11 23.73 13.92
C HIS A 13 -9.22 24.40 13.12
N THR A 14 -9.21 25.73 13.04
CA THR A 14 -10.12 26.48 12.16
C THR A 14 -9.32 27.08 11.01
N VAL A 15 -9.55 26.63 9.79
CA VAL A 15 -8.88 27.10 8.58
C VAL A 15 -9.93 27.68 7.63
N ASN A 16 -9.84 28.98 7.33
CA ASN A 16 -10.79 29.70 6.47
C ASN A 16 -12.26 29.52 6.90
N GLY A 17 -12.51 29.56 8.21
CA GLY A 17 -13.84 29.37 8.78
C GLY A 17 -14.36 27.93 8.80
N LYS A 18 -13.55 26.94 8.39
CA LYS A 18 -13.90 25.51 8.46
C LYS A 18 -13.09 24.81 9.54
N THR A 19 -13.74 23.92 10.27
CA THR A 19 -13.10 23.06 11.26
C THR A 19 -12.35 21.91 10.57
N VAL A 20 -11.08 21.73 10.90
CA VAL A 20 -10.19 20.67 10.40
C VAL A 20 -9.64 19.92 11.60
N THR A 21 -10.04 18.67 11.76
CA THR A 21 -9.47 17.77 12.78
C THR A 21 -8.31 16.98 12.19
N VAL A 22 -7.15 17.09 12.84
CA VAL A 22 -5.94 16.35 12.50
C VAL A 22 -5.68 15.35 13.62
N SER A 23 -5.68 14.07 13.29
CA SER A 23 -5.37 12.98 14.22
C SER A 23 -4.20 12.18 13.68
N LEU A 24 -3.22 11.90 14.54
CA LEU A 24 -2.08 11.06 14.18
C LEU A 24 -2.53 9.63 13.88
N ARG A 25 -3.50 9.10 14.64
CA ARG A 25 -4.08 7.77 14.41
C ARG A 25 -4.70 7.64 13.03
N GLU A 26 -5.50 8.63 12.61
CA GLU A 26 -6.09 8.64 11.26
C GLU A 26 -5.02 8.74 10.17
N LEU A 27 -3.98 9.54 10.40
CA LEU A 27 -2.86 9.63 9.47
C LEU A 27 -2.12 8.29 9.33
N LYS A 28 -1.84 7.61 10.45
CA LYS A 28 -1.25 6.26 10.49
C LYS A 28 -2.13 5.23 9.76
N LYS A 29 -3.44 5.27 9.96
CA LYS A 29 -4.41 4.43 9.24
C LYS A 29 -4.39 4.67 7.74
N LYS A 30 -4.34 5.93 7.30
CA LYS A 30 -4.20 6.26 5.87
C LYS A 30 -2.87 5.79 5.30
N LEU A 31 -1.77 5.89 6.05
CA LEU A 31 -0.47 5.35 5.65
C LEU A 31 -0.52 3.83 5.48
N TYR A 32 -1.10 3.11 6.45
CA TYR A 32 -1.24 1.65 6.38
C TYR A 32 -2.03 1.19 5.15
N LEU A 33 -3.20 1.80 4.90
CA LEU A 33 -4.02 1.51 3.72
C LEU A 33 -3.32 1.89 2.40
N CYS A 34 -2.53 2.97 2.41
CA CYS A 34 -1.70 3.36 1.28
C CYS A 34 -0.65 2.28 0.98
N LEU A 35 0.10 1.82 1.99
CA LEU A 35 1.09 0.75 1.83
C LEU A 35 0.47 -0.57 1.35
N MET A 36 -0.71 -0.93 1.86
CA MET A 36 -1.47 -2.08 1.36
C MET A 36 -1.86 -1.92 -0.12
N SER A 37 -2.31 -0.73 -0.51
CA SER A 37 -2.67 -0.42 -1.89
C SER A 37 -1.46 -0.47 -2.84
N VAL A 38 -0.31 0.05 -2.39
CA VAL A 38 0.96 -0.03 -3.11
C VAL A 38 1.41 -1.49 -3.21
N ASN A 39 1.35 -2.25 -2.12
CA ASN A 39 1.71 -3.67 -2.15
C ASN A 39 0.87 -4.46 -3.17
N ALA A 40 -0.45 -4.22 -3.23
CA ALA A 40 -1.30 -4.84 -4.25
C ALA A 40 -0.99 -4.36 -5.68
N LEU A 41 -0.54 -3.12 -5.85
CA LEU A 41 -0.11 -2.59 -7.15
C LEU A 41 1.15 -3.30 -7.64
N GLU A 42 2.18 -3.39 -6.81
CA GLU A 42 3.47 -4.04 -7.13
C GLU A 42 3.34 -5.57 -7.23
N ALA A 43 2.63 -6.21 -6.29
CA ALA A 43 2.51 -7.68 -6.23
C ALA A 43 1.58 -8.28 -7.30
N ILE A 44 0.52 -7.54 -7.67
CA ILE A 44 -0.56 -8.08 -8.50
C ILE A 44 -0.65 -7.33 -9.81
N ARG A 45 -0.87 -6.01 -9.78
CA ARG A 45 -1.19 -5.27 -11.01
C ARG A 45 -0.02 -5.26 -11.99
N PHE A 46 1.20 -5.05 -11.51
CA PHE A 46 2.38 -5.14 -12.36
C PHE A 46 2.58 -6.57 -12.89
N TYR A 47 2.44 -7.60 -12.07
CA TYR A 47 2.59 -8.99 -12.52
C TYR A 47 1.54 -9.41 -13.57
N VAL A 48 0.30 -8.96 -13.44
CA VAL A 48 -0.72 -9.18 -14.49
C VAL A 48 -0.32 -8.50 -15.80
N SER A 49 0.23 -7.28 -15.74
CA SER A 49 0.73 -6.58 -16.94
C SER A 49 1.96 -7.26 -17.57
N PHE A 50 2.82 -7.86 -16.75
CA PHE A 50 3.99 -8.61 -17.20
C PHE A 50 3.57 -9.88 -17.92
N ALA A 51 2.56 -10.59 -17.42
CA ALA A 51 2.01 -11.77 -18.09
C ALA A 51 1.58 -11.44 -19.53
N CYS A 52 0.85 -10.33 -19.74
CA CYS A 52 0.48 -9.87 -21.09
C CYS A 52 1.70 -9.55 -21.96
N SER A 53 2.71 -8.89 -21.40
CA SER A 53 3.93 -8.52 -22.15
C SER A 53 4.74 -9.74 -22.57
N PHE A 54 4.89 -10.72 -21.67
CA PHE A 54 5.61 -11.96 -21.97
C PHE A 54 4.83 -12.86 -22.93
N ALA A 55 3.49 -12.84 -22.92
CA ALA A 55 2.70 -13.57 -23.91
C ALA A 55 2.97 -13.15 -25.37
N PHE A 56 3.34 -11.88 -25.63
CA PHE A 56 3.81 -11.46 -26.95
C PHE A 56 5.25 -11.93 -27.23
N ALA A 57 6.12 -11.92 -26.22
CA ALA A 57 7.49 -12.38 -26.33
C ALA A 57 7.57 -13.87 -26.67
N GLU A 58 6.72 -14.72 -26.08
CA GLU A 58 6.61 -16.15 -26.38
C GLU A 58 6.19 -16.43 -27.83
N ARG A 59 5.66 -15.43 -28.53
CA ARG A 59 5.32 -15.50 -29.96
C ARG A 59 6.39 -14.88 -30.85
N GLU A 60 7.59 -14.65 -30.32
CA GLU A 60 8.71 -13.99 -30.99
C GLU A 60 8.37 -12.54 -31.44
N LEU A 61 7.42 -11.91 -30.76
CA LEU A 61 7.01 -10.52 -31.01
C LEU A 61 7.47 -9.62 -29.85
N MET A 62 7.85 -8.38 -30.18
CA MET A 62 8.17 -7.35 -29.19
C MET A 62 9.32 -7.72 -28.22
N GLU A 63 10.30 -8.50 -28.66
CA GLU A 63 11.42 -8.99 -27.82
C GLU A 63 12.22 -7.87 -27.13
N GLY A 64 12.38 -6.72 -27.78
CA GLY A 64 13.03 -5.55 -27.19
C GLY A 64 12.28 -5.03 -25.96
N ASN A 65 10.95 -4.94 -26.06
CA ASN A 65 10.09 -4.59 -24.93
C ASN A 65 10.17 -5.66 -23.84
N ALA A 66 10.16 -6.95 -24.22
CA ALA A 66 10.27 -8.06 -23.26
C ALA A 66 11.57 -8.01 -22.44
N LYS A 67 12.71 -7.65 -23.06
CA LYS A 67 14.00 -7.47 -22.37
C LYS A 67 13.94 -6.35 -21.32
N ILE A 68 13.28 -5.24 -21.63
CA ILE A 68 13.06 -4.13 -20.68
C ILE A 68 12.14 -4.57 -19.54
N ILE A 69 10.99 -5.17 -19.86
CA ILE A 69 10.02 -5.67 -18.86
C ILE A 69 10.66 -6.69 -17.92
N ARG A 70 11.58 -7.53 -18.40
CA ARG A 70 12.33 -8.45 -17.53
C ARG A 70 13.18 -7.73 -16.47
N LEU A 71 13.79 -6.60 -16.82
CA LEU A 71 14.55 -5.80 -15.86
C LEU A 71 13.59 -5.13 -14.85
N ILE A 72 12.47 -4.58 -15.33
CA ILE A 72 11.44 -3.98 -14.47
C ILE A 72 10.88 -5.00 -13.49
N ALA A 73 10.50 -6.20 -13.95
CA ALA A 73 9.96 -7.25 -13.09
C ALA A 73 10.92 -7.70 -11.99
N ARG A 74 12.24 -7.65 -12.25
CA ARG A 74 13.27 -7.92 -11.24
C ARG A 74 13.28 -6.84 -10.16
N ASP A 75 13.12 -5.58 -10.54
CA ASP A 75 13.09 -4.47 -9.59
C ASP A 75 11.78 -4.48 -8.78
N GLU A 76 10.64 -4.80 -9.42
CA GLU A 76 9.35 -4.98 -8.74
C GLU A 76 9.36 -6.06 -7.67
N ALA A 77 10.16 -7.13 -7.84
CA ALA A 77 10.33 -8.14 -6.80
C ALA A 77 10.97 -7.56 -5.53
N LEU A 78 11.88 -6.59 -5.66
CA LEU A 78 12.47 -5.88 -4.53
C LEU A 78 11.48 -4.90 -3.90
N HIS A 79 10.73 -4.15 -4.71
CA HIS A 79 9.69 -3.22 -4.22
C HIS A 79 8.59 -3.95 -3.43
N LEU A 80 8.12 -5.08 -3.97
CA LEU A 80 7.22 -6.01 -3.30
C LEU A 80 7.77 -6.46 -1.95
N THR A 81 9.00 -6.96 -1.93
CA THR A 81 9.63 -7.47 -0.70
C THR A 81 9.76 -6.37 0.35
N GLY A 82 10.15 -5.16 -0.05
CA GLY A 82 10.24 -4.00 0.83
C GLY A 82 8.89 -3.64 1.45
N THR A 83 7.83 -3.55 0.63
CA THR A 83 6.49 -3.21 1.12
C THR A 83 5.89 -4.31 2.00
N GLN A 84 6.13 -5.59 1.70
CA GLN A 84 5.74 -6.70 2.56
C GLN A 84 6.45 -6.65 3.92
N HIS A 85 7.74 -6.34 3.94
CA HIS A 85 8.49 -6.21 5.19
C HIS A 85 7.95 -5.07 6.06
N MET A 86 7.73 -3.89 5.48
CA MET A 86 7.12 -2.76 6.19
C MET A 86 5.74 -3.13 6.77
N LEU A 87 4.85 -3.71 5.97
CA LEU A 87 3.51 -4.11 6.44
C LEU A 87 3.57 -5.17 7.54
N ASN A 88 4.48 -6.13 7.45
CA ASN A 88 4.68 -7.17 8.47
C ASN A 88 5.17 -6.59 9.80
N LEU A 89 6.14 -5.67 9.77
CA LEU A 89 6.62 -5.00 10.97
C LEU A 89 5.51 -4.18 11.63
N LEU A 90 4.80 -3.36 10.84
CA LEU A 90 3.73 -2.50 11.34
C LEU A 90 2.58 -3.30 11.97
N ARG A 91 2.11 -4.36 11.30
CA ARG A 91 1.02 -5.19 11.84
C ARG A 91 1.41 -6.06 13.04
N SER A 92 2.72 -6.33 13.20
CA SER A 92 3.20 -7.11 14.35
C SER A 92 3.25 -6.30 15.64
N GLY A 93 3.24 -4.96 15.54
CA GLY A 93 3.40 -4.07 16.69
C GLY A 93 4.83 -3.98 17.22
N ALA A 94 5.79 -4.65 16.59
CA ALA A 94 7.20 -4.60 17.00
C ALA A 94 7.82 -3.20 16.81
N ASP A 95 7.34 -2.45 15.82
CA ASP A 95 7.78 -1.08 15.53
C ASP A 95 6.88 -0.03 16.23
N ASP A 96 5.57 -0.19 16.11
CA ASP A 96 4.57 0.70 16.71
C ASP A 96 3.33 -0.10 17.17
N PRO A 97 3.09 -0.23 18.49
CA PRO A 97 1.92 -0.94 19.01
C PRO A 97 0.58 -0.38 18.48
N GLU A 98 0.47 0.93 18.23
CA GLU A 98 -0.75 1.54 17.71
C GLU A 98 -1.03 1.10 16.27
N MET A 99 0.02 0.87 15.48
CA MET A 99 -0.12 0.37 14.11
C MET A 99 -0.63 -1.07 14.06
N ALA A 100 -0.35 -1.89 15.09
CA ALA A 100 -0.93 -3.23 15.20
C ALA A 100 -2.45 -3.19 15.39
N GLU A 101 -2.94 -2.28 16.23
CA GLU A 101 -4.39 -2.07 16.42
C GLU A 101 -5.04 -1.60 15.11
N ILE A 102 -4.45 -0.61 14.45
CA ILE A 102 -4.92 -0.08 13.16
C ILE A 102 -4.97 -1.19 12.10
N ALA A 103 -3.96 -2.06 12.06
CA ALA A 103 -3.90 -3.18 11.13
C ALA A 103 -5.06 -4.16 11.34
N GLU A 104 -5.39 -4.47 12.59
CA GLU A 104 -6.50 -5.35 12.94
C GLU A 104 -7.86 -4.69 12.65
N GLU A 105 -8.03 -3.40 12.96
CA GLU A 105 -9.22 -2.62 12.59
C GLU A 105 -9.46 -2.65 11.07
N CYS A 106 -8.41 -2.41 10.27
CA CYS A 106 -8.49 -2.43 8.81
C CYS A 106 -8.85 -3.81 8.27
N LYS A 107 -8.39 -4.88 8.92
CA LYS A 107 -8.74 -6.26 8.56
C LYS A 107 -10.22 -6.54 8.85
N GLN A 108 -10.72 -6.13 10.02
CA GLN A 108 -12.12 -6.33 10.41
C GLN A 108 -13.09 -5.52 9.55
N ALA A 109 -12.75 -4.28 9.20
CA ALA A 109 -13.57 -3.44 8.33
C ALA A 109 -13.72 -4.00 6.90
N ASN A 110 -12.75 -4.80 6.44
CA ASN A 110 -12.82 -5.49 5.15
C ASN A 110 -13.57 -6.83 5.20
N ASN A 111 -13.85 -7.37 6.39
CA ASN A 111 -14.80 -8.47 6.53
C ASN A 111 -16.21 -7.88 6.44
N PHE A 112 -16.79 -7.89 5.25
CA PHE A 112 -18.19 -7.54 4.93
C PHE A 112 -19.22 -8.49 5.61
N GLY A 113 -19.09 -8.77 6.91
CA GLY A 113 -20.02 -9.65 7.65
C GLY A 113 -20.13 -11.07 7.09
N LEU A 114 -19.27 -11.49 6.17
CA LEU A 114 -19.24 -12.83 5.61
C LEU A 114 -18.18 -13.64 6.35
N PRO A 115 -18.57 -14.61 7.19
CA PRO A 115 -17.61 -15.49 7.84
C PRO A 115 -16.94 -16.39 6.79
N GLY A 116 -15.61 -16.36 6.73
CA GLY A 116 -14.83 -17.44 6.10
C GLY A 116 -14.30 -17.22 4.69
N VAL A 117 -13.72 -16.06 4.35
CA VAL A 117 -12.86 -15.94 3.16
C VAL A 117 -11.48 -15.41 3.56
N LEU A 118 -10.64 -16.32 4.04
CA LEU A 118 -9.24 -16.55 3.63
C LEU A 118 -8.96 -18.04 3.84
#